data_AF-A0A959BXI5-F1
#
_entry.id   AF-A0A959BXI5-F1
#
_cell.length_a   1.000
_cell.length_b   1.000
_cell.length_c   1.000
_cell.angle_alpha   90.00
_cell.angle_beta   90.00
_cell.angle_gamma   90.00
#
_symmetry.space_group_name_H-M   'P 1'
#
loop_
_entity.id
_entity.type
_entity.pdbx_description
1 polymer ?
#
loop_
_entity_poly.entity_id
_entity_poly.type
_entity_poly.pdbx_seq_one_letter_code
_entity_poly.pdbx_strand_id
1 'polypeptide(L)'
;MKDKNVAGILALFLGGFGVHRFYLGQTGLGVFYLIFCWFPVMWIIGVIDAIVFFSMDKGNFDRKYNRQLLSNEQRRDTDFDRRNYQRRERWESRQYRREERQERRYEQRRPAAQPAPSRQRPRQNPFKASGVKKFKDYDYNGAIEDFNKALDIEPNDVATHFNLACAHSLNENVEKAFYHLDQAVASGFNDFQRIKSHDALAYLRIQEQFEAFEKNGFRLSPAPAASAPPSPEATEKPGQPAEDDSLEGQPDLLEQLRRLGELREKGLLTEEEFTLQKKKLLG
;
A
#
# COMPACT_ATOMS: atom_id res chain seq x y z
N MET A 1 -12.30 17.93 -17.04
CA MET A 1 -11.66 18.96 -16.19
C MET A 1 -11.29 20.14 -17.09
N LYS A 2 -11.16 21.36 -16.56
CA LYS A 2 -10.66 22.50 -17.36
C LYS A 2 -9.15 22.39 -17.51
N ASP A 3 -8.61 22.82 -18.63
CA ASP A 3 -7.17 22.75 -18.93
C ASP A 3 -6.52 24.13 -18.84
N LYS A 4 -5.35 24.18 -18.16
CA LYS A 4 -4.59 25.42 -17.99
C LYS A 4 -4.09 26.00 -19.31
N ASN A 5 -3.71 25.12 -20.25
CA ASN A 5 -3.19 25.53 -21.56
C ASN A 5 -4.31 26.16 -22.40
N VAL A 6 -5.51 25.60 -22.36
CA VAL A 6 -6.69 26.15 -23.05
C VAL A 6 -7.06 27.49 -22.45
N ALA A 7 -7.09 27.61 -21.12
CA ALA A 7 -7.33 28.88 -20.44
C ALA A 7 -6.27 29.95 -20.78
N GLY A 8 -4.99 29.57 -20.90
CA GLY A 8 -3.88 30.45 -21.30
C GLY A 8 -4.00 30.95 -22.74
N ILE A 9 -4.32 30.07 -23.69
CA ILE A 9 -4.54 30.44 -25.10
C ILE A 9 -5.72 31.39 -25.23
N LEU A 10 -6.83 31.10 -24.54
CA LEU A 10 -8.00 31.98 -24.51
C LEU A 10 -7.68 33.35 -23.89
N ALA A 11 -6.88 33.39 -22.83
CA ALA A 11 -6.46 34.65 -22.22
C ALA A 11 -5.53 35.46 -23.15
N LEU A 12 -4.67 34.79 -23.93
CA LEU A 12 -3.74 35.47 -24.83
C LEU A 12 -4.44 36.13 -26.02
N PHE A 13 -5.37 35.42 -26.67
CA PHE A 13 -6.02 35.90 -27.91
C PHE A 13 -7.37 36.59 -27.66
N LEU A 14 -8.07 36.23 -26.59
CA LEU A 14 -9.43 36.69 -26.28
C LEU A 14 -9.52 37.30 -24.87
N GLY A 15 -8.38 37.61 -24.25
CA GLY A 15 -8.29 38.10 -22.87
C GLY A 15 -8.99 39.43 -22.66
N GLY A 16 -8.93 40.35 -23.62
CA GLY A 16 -9.63 41.64 -23.55
C GLY A 16 -11.15 41.51 -23.46
N PHE A 17 -11.71 40.39 -23.94
CA PHE A 17 -13.14 40.06 -23.85
C PHE A 17 -13.49 39.18 -22.64
N GLY A 18 -12.49 38.67 -21.91
CA GLY A 18 -12.70 37.84 -20.73
C GLY A 18 -13.19 36.42 -21.02
N VAL A 19 -13.02 35.89 -22.23
CA VAL A 19 -13.50 34.55 -22.63
C VAL A 19 -12.91 33.44 -21.76
N HIS A 20 -11.64 33.58 -21.35
CA HIS A 20 -10.99 32.65 -20.42
C HIS A 20 -11.69 32.57 -19.06
N ARG A 21 -12.33 33.65 -18.60
CA ARG A 21 -13.06 33.66 -17.31
C ARG A 21 -14.37 32.88 -17.40
N PHE A 22 -15.05 32.94 -18.54
CA PHE A 22 -16.20 32.08 -18.82
C PHE A 22 -15.81 30.60 -18.88
N TYR A 23 -14.69 30.27 -19.53
CA TYR A 23 -14.16 28.90 -19.57
C TYR A 23 -13.87 28.34 -18.17
N LEU A 24 -13.38 29.17 -17.25
CA LEU A 24 -13.11 28.79 -15.85
C LEU A 24 -14.39 28.75 -14.98
N GLY A 25 -15.56 29.10 -15.51
CA GLY A 25 -16.83 29.17 -14.78
C GLY A 25 -17.00 30.42 -13.92
N GLN A 26 -16.15 31.43 -14.09
CA GLN A 26 -16.19 32.72 -13.39
C GLN A 26 -17.03 33.73 -14.19
N THR A 27 -18.33 33.47 -14.34
CA THR A 27 -19.24 34.25 -15.20
C THR A 27 -19.30 35.74 -14.85
N GLY A 28 -19.36 36.08 -13.55
CA GLY A 28 -19.39 37.49 -13.12
C GLY A 28 -18.13 38.27 -13.52
N LEU A 29 -16.96 37.61 -13.47
CA LEU A 29 -15.68 38.23 -13.84
C LEU A 29 -15.55 38.33 -15.37
N GLY A 30 -16.09 37.36 -16.12
CA GLY A 30 -16.19 37.45 -17.58
C GLY A 30 -17.09 38.62 -18.05
N VAL A 31 -18.24 38.83 -17.41
CA VAL A 31 -19.13 39.97 -17.71
C VAL A 31 -18.44 41.31 -17.41
N PHE A 32 -17.68 41.39 -16.32
CA PHE A 32 -16.87 42.57 -16.01
C PHE A 32 -15.90 42.91 -17.17
N TYR A 33 -15.19 41.92 -17.69
CA TYR A 33 -14.29 42.13 -18.83
C TYR A 33 -15.02 42.61 -20.08
N LEU A 34 -16.21 42.08 -20.37
CA LEU A 34 -17.01 42.53 -21.52
C LEU A 34 -17.47 43.99 -21.39
N ILE A 35 -17.82 44.45 -20.19
CA ILE A 35 -18.24 45.85 -19.97
C ILE A 35 -17.07 46.82 -20.13
N PHE A 36 -15.85 46.40 -19.78
CA PHE A 36 -14.66 47.25 -19.78
C PHE A 36 -13.70 46.97 -20.95
N CYS A 37 -14.07 46.15 -21.94
CA CYS A 37 -13.18 45.71 -23.03
C CYS A 37 -12.70 46.84 -23.95
N TRP A 38 -13.39 47.99 -23.92
CA TRP A 38 -13.05 49.22 -24.62
C TRP A 38 -11.88 49.98 -23.98
N PHE A 39 -11.46 49.61 -22.77
CA PHE A 39 -10.23 50.10 -22.18
C PHE A 39 -9.04 49.20 -22.58
N PRO A 40 -7.98 49.76 -23.19
CA PRO A 40 -6.79 48.99 -23.59
C PRO A 40 -6.12 48.25 -22.43
N VAL A 41 -6.30 48.73 -21.19
CA VAL A 41 -5.76 48.07 -19.99
C VAL A 41 -6.28 46.64 -19.82
N MET A 42 -7.50 46.33 -20.26
CA MET A 42 -8.07 44.97 -20.14
C MET A 42 -7.35 43.96 -21.02
N TRP A 43 -6.81 44.39 -22.16
CA TRP A 43 -6.00 43.55 -23.03
C TRP A 43 -4.65 43.20 -22.38
N ILE A 44 -4.04 44.16 -21.68
CA ILE A 44 -2.79 43.94 -20.93
C ILE A 44 -3.03 42.95 -19.78
N ILE A 45 -4.13 43.10 -19.05
CA ILE A 45 -4.49 42.17 -17.97
C ILE A 45 -4.73 40.76 -18.53
N GLY A 46 -5.34 40.63 -19.71
CA GLY A 46 -5.50 39.34 -20.40
C GLY A 46 -4.17 38.65 -20.71
N VAL A 47 -3.15 39.40 -21.18
CA VAL A 47 -1.80 38.86 -21.42
C VAL A 47 -1.12 38.45 -20.10
N ILE A 48 -1.27 39.24 -19.03
CA ILE A 48 -0.76 38.88 -17.70
C ILE A 48 -1.42 37.58 -17.21
N ASP A 49 -2.74 37.45 -17.36
CA ASP A 49 -3.47 36.22 -17.03
C ASP A 49 -2.95 35.02 -17.83
N ALA A 50 -2.63 35.20 -19.12
CA ALA A 50 -2.04 34.14 -19.95
C ALA A 50 -0.67 33.70 -19.43
N ILE A 51 0.21 34.63 -19.08
CA ILE A 51 1.53 34.35 -18.49
C ILE A 51 1.36 33.59 -17.17
N VAL A 52 0.43 34.03 -16.31
CA VAL A 52 0.14 33.37 -15.04
C VAL A 52 -0.37 31.95 -15.27
N PHE A 53 -1.24 31.69 -16.25
CA PHE A 53 -1.74 30.34 -16.52
C PHE A 53 -0.67 29.40 -17.09
N PHE A 54 0.21 29.90 -17.96
CA PHE A 54 1.32 29.10 -18.48
C PHE A 54 2.39 28.83 -17.41
N SER A 55 2.66 29.81 -16.54
CA SER A 55 3.64 29.68 -15.45
C SER A 55 3.10 28.91 -14.24
N MET A 56 1.77 28.83 -14.07
CA MET A 56 1.15 28.13 -12.95
C MET A 56 1.31 26.60 -13.10
N ASP A 57 1.68 25.95 -12.00
CA ASP A 57 1.71 24.49 -11.91
C ASP A 57 0.31 23.87 -12.10
N LYS A 58 0.26 22.68 -12.72
CA LYS A 58 -0.99 21.99 -13.05
C LYS A 58 -1.81 21.67 -11.79
N GLY A 59 -1.17 21.23 -10.70
CA GLY A 59 -1.86 20.92 -9.45
C GLY A 59 -2.48 22.16 -8.80
N ASN A 60 -1.79 23.30 -8.86
CA ASN A 60 -2.32 24.56 -8.36
C ASN A 60 -3.51 25.08 -9.19
N PHE A 61 -3.45 24.91 -10.52
CA PHE A 61 -4.56 25.25 -11.41
C PHE A 61 -5.79 24.38 -11.12
N ASP A 62 -5.59 23.07 -11.00
CA ASP A 62 -6.67 22.13 -10.74
C ASP A 62 -7.31 22.38 -9.37
N ARG A 63 -6.51 22.66 -8.34
CA ARG A 63 -7.03 23.04 -7.01
C ARG A 63 -7.85 24.32 -7.04
N LYS A 64 -7.50 25.29 -7.88
CA LYS A 64 -8.19 26.60 -7.94
C LYS A 64 -9.43 26.58 -8.82
N TYR A 65 -9.39 25.91 -9.98
CA TYR A 65 -10.43 25.99 -11.00
C TYR A 65 -11.20 24.67 -11.25
N ASN A 66 -10.64 23.53 -10.81
CA ASN A 66 -11.25 22.19 -10.89
C ASN A 66 -11.65 21.61 -9.53
N ARG A 67 -11.61 22.39 -8.44
CA ARG A 67 -11.89 21.94 -7.05
C ARG A 67 -13.16 21.10 -6.90
N GLN A 68 -14.25 21.49 -7.54
CA GLN A 68 -15.52 20.78 -7.44
C GLN A 68 -15.50 19.42 -8.15
N LEU A 69 -14.73 19.30 -9.24
CA LEU A 69 -14.56 18.03 -9.96
C LEU A 69 -13.64 17.09 -9.16
N LEU A 70 -12.51 17.61 -8.65
CA LEU A 70 -11.61 16.88 -7.75
C LEU A 70 -12.35 16.37 -6.50
N SER A 71 -13.19 17.23 -5.90
CA SER A 71 -14.01 16.84 -4.73
C SER A 71 -15.05 15.77 -5.06
N ASN A 72 -15.58 15.73 -6.28
CA ASN A 72 -16.61 14.77 -6.68
C ASN A 72 -16.00 13.41 -7.05
N GLU A 73 -14.83 13.38 -7.68
CA GLU A 73 -14.06 12.16 -7.90
C GLU A 73 -13.65 11.54 -6.56
N GLN A 74 -13.07 12.34 -5.67
CA GLN A 74 -12.66 11.85 -4.35
C GLN A 74 -13.85 11.37 -3.50
N ARG A 75 -15.02 12.03 -3.60
CA ARG A 75 -16.25 11.55 -2.95
C ARG A 75 -16.78 10.26 -3.57
N ARG A 76 -16.72 10.10 -4.90
CA ARG A 76 -17.18 8.89 -5.59
C ARG A 76 -16.36 7.66 -5.23
N ASP A 77 -15.05 7.81 -5.13
CA ASP A 77 -14.16 6.72 -4.73
C ASP A 77 -14.45 6.29 -3.29
N THR A 78 -14.54 7.26 -2.37
CA THR A 78 -14.89 6.96 -0.96
C THR A 78 -16.28 6.34 -0.79
N ASP A 79 -17.28 6.73 -1.60
CA ASP A 79 -18.62 6.15 -1.54
C ASP A 79 -18.69 4.75 -2.14
N PHE A 80 -17.91 4.46 -3.18
CA PHE A 80 -17.78 3.13 -3.77
C PHE A 80 -17.17 2.17 -2.74
N ASP A 81 -16.05 2.57 -2.14
CA ASP A 81 -15.35 1.79 -1.13
C ASP A 81 -16.22 1.55 0.11
N ARG A 82 -16.90 2.59 0.60
CA ARG A 82 -17.84 2.50 1.72
C ARG A 82 -18.99 1.53 1.43
N ARG A 83 -19.57 1.57 0.23
CA ARG A 83 -20.65 0.64 -0.17
C ARG A 83 -20.15 -0.78 -0.31
N ASN A 84 -18.94 -0.99 -0.84
CA ASN A 84 -18.37 -2.31 -0.98
C ASN A 84 -18.06 -2.93 0.39
N TYR A 85 -17.56 -2.10 1.31
CA TYR A 85 -17.35 -2.45 2.70
C TYR A 85 -18.65 -2.86 3.41
N GLN A 86 -19.68 -2.00 3.35
CA GLN A 86 -21.00 -2.27 3.95
C GLN A 86 -21.70 -3.48 3.32
N ARG A 87 -21.53 -3.67 2.00
CA ARG A 87 -22.07 -4.83 1.29
C ARG A 87 -21.41 -6.10 1.83
N ARG A 88 -20.08 -6.12 1.94
CA ARG A 88 -19.32 -7.26 2.48
C ARG A 88 -19.72 -7.58 3.93
N GLU A 89 -19.82 -6.59 4.80
CA GLU A 89 -20.30 -6.79 6.17
C GLU A 89 -21.70 -7.40 6.23
N ARG A 90 -22.59 -6.95 5.34
CA ARG A 90 -23.96 -7.49 5.25
C ARG A 90 -23.95 -8.94 4.79
N TRP A 91 -23.05 -9.33 3.88
CA TRP A 91 -22.89 -10.73 3.46
C TRP A 91 -22.34 -11.59 4.60
N GLU A 92 -21.29 -11.14 5.28
CA GLU A 92 -20.67 -11.85 6.43
C GLU A 92 -21.68 -12.00 7.59
N SER A 93 -22.41 -10.94 7.94
CA SER A 93 -23.47 -10.98 8.97
C SER A 93 -24.62 -11.92 8.62
N ARG A 94 -24.90 -12.12 7.32
CA ARG A 94 -25.93 -13.08 6.86
C ARG A 94 -25.42 -14.51 6.94
N GLN A 95 -24.14 -14.74 6.64
CA GLN A 95 -23.51 -16.05 6.76
C GLN A 95 -23.49 -16.49 8.23
N TYR A 96 -22.97 -15.64 9.13
CA TYR A 96 -22.95 -15.90 10.57
C TYR A 96 -24.35 -16.26 11.12
N ARG A 97 -25.37 -15.47 10.77
CA ARG A 97 -26.75 -15.72 11.22
C ARG A 97 -27.37 -16.99 10.62
N ARG A 98 -26.90 -17.44 9.46
CA ARG A 98 -27.32 -18.70 8.82
C ARG A 98 -26.64 -19.89 9.49
N GLU A 99 -25.35 -19.78 9.76
CA GLU A 99 -24.56 -20.78 10.49
C GLU A 99 -25.12 -20.97 11.89
N GLU A 100 -25.36 -19.89 12.63
CA GLU A 100 -25.95 -19.95 13.97
C GLU A 100 -27.36 -20.58 13.98
N ARG A 101 -28.19 -20.31 12.96
CA ARG A 101 -29.50 -20.97 12.80
C ARG A 101 -29.35 -22.45 12.44
N GLN A 102 -28.36 -22.81 11.63
CA GLN A 102 -28.06 -24.20 11.30
C GLN A 102 -27.54 -24.95 12.53
N GLU A 103 -26.66 -24.35 13.33
CA GLU A 103 -26.12 -24.93 14.56
C GLU A 103 -27.20 -25.17 15.60
N ARG A 104 -28.06 -24.17 15.88
CA ARG A 104 -29.22 -24.36 16.76
C ARG A 104 -30.12 -25.51 16.27
N ARG A 105 -30.34 -25.59 14.96
CA ARG A 105 -31.13 -26.67 14.35
C ARG A 105 -30.42 -28.03 14.42
N TYR A 106 -29.09 -28.07 14.42
CA TYR A 106 -28.27 -29.27 14.55
C TYR A 106 -28.21 -29.77 16.01
N GLU A 107 -28.08 -28.85 16.97
CA GLU A 107 -28.11 -29.16 18.41
C GLU A 107 -29.49 -29.67 18.83
N GLN A 108 -30.56 -29.05 18.33
CA GLN A 108 -31.93 -29.41 18.69
C GLN A 108 -32.41 -30.72 18.05
N ARG A 109 -31.75 -31.22 16.99
CA ARG A 109 -32.13 -32.45 16.27
C ARG A 109 -31.31 -33.68 16.64
N ARG A 110 -30.36 -33.59 17.57
CA ARG A 110 -29.40 -34.67 17.86
C ARG A 110 -30.09 -35.84 18.60
N PRO A 111 -30.33 -37.02 17.97
CA PRO A 111 -30.62 -38.23 18.73
C PRO A 111 -29.29 -38.71 19.33
N ALA A 112 -29.34 -39.32 20.52
CA ALA A 112 -28.17 -39.94 21.13
C ALA A 112 -27.64 -41.08 20.24
N ALA A 113 -26.65 -40.78 19.39
CA ALA A 113 -26.02 -41.74 18.49
C ALA A 113 -24.50 -41.60 18.52
N GLN A 114 -23.87 -42.77 18.46
CA GLN A 114 -22.49 -43.15 18.79
C GLN A 114 -21.38 -42.33 18.10
N PRO A 115 -20.13 -42.35 18.63
CA PRO A 115 -19.07 -41.46 18.16
C PRO A 115 -18.56 -41.92 16.78
N ALA A 116 -18.90 -41.14 15.74
CA ALA A 116 -18.27 -41.22 14.43
C ALA A 116 -16.87 -40.56 14.47
N PRO A 117 -15.89 -41.02 13.65
CA PRO A 117 -14.56 -40.44 13.64
C PRO A 117 -14.63 -38.96 13.26
N SER A 118 -13.96 -38.12 14.04
CA SER A 118 -14.02 -36.67 14.01
C SER A 118 -13.60 -36.10 12.65
N ARG A 119 -14.56 -35.81 11.76
CA ARG A 119 -14.38 -34.77 10.75
C ARG A 119 -14.29 -33.45 11.50
N GLN A 120 -13.08 -32.91 11.63
CA GLN A 120 -12.83 -31.61 12.22
C GLN A 120 -13.71 -30.59 11.49
N ARG A 121 -14.75 -30.07 12.18
CA ARG A 121 -15.45 -28.86 11.70
C ARG A 121 -14.37 -27.78 11.56
N PRO A 122 -14.33 -26.99 10.47
CA PRO A 122 -13.40 -25.88 10.40
C PRO A 122 -13.59 -25.05 11.66
N ARG A 123 -12.52 -24.91 12.45
CA ARG A 123 -12.58 -24.22 13.74
C ARG A 123 -13.04 -22.80 13.42
N GLN A 124 -14.29 -22.46 13.79
CA GLN A 124 -14.76 -21.08 13.65
C GLN A 124 -13.75 -20.18 14.35
N ASN A 125 -13.24 -19.16 13.67
CA ASN A 125 -12.21 -18.26 14.18
C ASN A 125 -12.86 -16.94 14.65
N PRO A 126 -13.39 -16.87 15.89
CA PRO A 126 -14.08 -15.66 16.39
C PRO A 126 -13.13 -14.46 16.52
N PHE A 127 -11.83 -14.71 16.65
CA PHE A 127 -10.84 -13.68 16.89
C PHE A 127 -10.59 -12.82 15.66
N LYS A 128 -10.68 -13.38 14.44
CA LYS A 128 -10.58 -12.60 13.19
C LYS A 128 -11.64 -11.50 13.11
N ALA A 129 -12.90 -11.84 13.41
CA ALA A 129 -14.00 -10.87 13.39
C ALA A 129 -13.85 -9.82 14.50
N SER A 130 -13.41 -10.25 15.69
CA SER A 130 -13.11 -9.34 16.80
C SER A 130 -11.99 -8.36 16.46
N GLY A 131 -10.89 -8.83 15.88
CA GLY A 131 -9.77 -7.98 15.44
C GLY A 131 -10.18 -6.95 14.39
N VAL A 132 -11.00 -7.35 13.40
CA VAL A 132 -11.55 -6.40 12.41
C VAL A 132 -12.43 -5.34 13.07
N LYS A 133 -13.20 -5.70 14.10
CA LYS A 133 -14.02 -4.74 14.84
C LYS A 133 -13.15 -3.73 15.58
N LYS A 134 -12.18 -4.19 16.37
CA LYS A 134 -11.25 -3.32 17.11
C LYS A 134 -10.45 -2.42 16.18
N PHE A 135 -10.03 -2.93 15.02
CA PHE A 135 -9.33 -2.15 14.00
C PHE A 135 -10.17 -0.95 13.51
N LYS A 136 -11.49 -1.13 13.33
CA LYS A 136 -12.40 -0.03 12.95
C LYS A 136 -12.64 0.95 14.07
N ASP A 137 -12.61 0.45 15.30
CA ASP A 137 -12.75 1.24 16.52
C ASP A 137 -11.44 1.98 16.86
N TYR A 138 -10.44 1.96 15.95
CA TYR A 138 -9.11 2.57 16.08
C TYR A 138 -8.24 1.97 17.20
N ASP A 139 -8.66 0.85 17.79
CA ASP A 139 -7.88 0.07 18.75
C ASP A 139 -6.96 -0.90 18.00
N TYR A 140 -5.86 -0.36 17.46
CA TYR A 140 -4.92 -1.16 16.66
C TYR A 140 -4.17 -2.20 17.51
N ASN A 141 -3.82 -1.87 18.75
CA ASN A 141 -3.16 -2.81 19.66
C ASN A 141 -4.06 -4.00 19.99
N GLY A 142 -5.32 -3.74 20.37
CA GLY A 142 -6.29 -4.81 20.63
C GLY A 142 -6.65 -5.59 19.36
N ALA A 143 -6.65 -4.96 18.19
CA ALA A 143 -6.82 -5.64 16.91
C ALA A 143 -5.66 -6.60 16.61
N ILE A 144 -4.41 -6.18 16.83
CA ILE A 144 -3.22 -7.01 16.66
C ILE A 144 -3.30 -8.25 17.55
N GLU A 145 -3.67 -8.10 18.82
CA GLU A 145 -3.82 -9.24 19.74
C GLU A 145 -4.85 -10.26 19.23
N ASP A 146 -6.01 -9.79 18.78
CA ASP A 146 -7.06 -10.67 18.28
C ASP A 146 -6.69 -11.31 16.94
N PHE A 147 -5.98 -10.60 16.06
CA PHE A 147 -5.48 -11.20 14.83
C PHE A 147 -4.38 -12.23 15.08
N ASN A 148 -3.51 -12.04 16.08
CA ASN A 148 -2.53 -13.06 16.45
C ASN A 148 -3.21 -14.33 16.96
N LYS A 149 -4.23 -14.21 17.82
CA LYS A 149 -5.07 -15.35 18.23
C LYS A 149 -5.78 -16.00 17.05
N ALA A 150 -6.13 -15.23 16.02
CA ALA A 150 -6.69 -15.78 14.81
C ALA A 150 -5.67 -16.60 14.00
N LEU A 151 -4.41 -16.15 13.94
CA LEU A 151 -3.32 -16.91 13.32
C LEU A 151 -2.93 -18.16 14.12
N ASP A 152 -3.10 -18.17 15.45
CA ASP A 152 -2.91 -19.39 16.25
C ASP A 152 -3.87 -20.54 15.83
N ILE A 153 -5.02 -20.19 15.24
CA ILE A 153 -6.01 -21.15 14.73
C ILE A 153 -5.74 -21.46 13.25
N GLU A 154 -5.57 -20.42 12.44
CA GLU A 154 -5.33 -20.51 10.99
C GLU A 154 -4.03 -19.77 10.63
N PRO A 155 -2.86 -20.43 10.73
CA PRO A 155 -1.57 -19.76 10.58
C PRO A 155 -1.31 -19.12 9.21
N ASN A 156 -1.97 -19.63 8.17
CA ASN A 156 -1.78 -19.20 6.78
C ASN A 156 -2.99 -18.40 6.26
N ASP A 157 -3.84 -17.84 7.13
CA ASP A 157 -4.99 -17.05 6.69
C ASP A 157 -4.53 -15.71 6.08
N VAL A 158 -4.61 -15.66 4.75
CA VAL A 158 -4.25 -14.52 3.90
C VAL A 158 -4.86 -13.20 4.40
N ALA A 159 -6.15 -13.23 4.77
CA ALA A 159 -6.86 -12.04 5.18
C ALA A 159 -6.40 -11.53 6.56
N THR A 160 -6.11 -12.44 7.49
CA THR A 160 -5.60 -12.06 8.82
C THR A 160 -4.19 -11.49 8.72
N HIS A 161 -3.31 -12.07 7.91
CA HIS A 161 -1.99 -11.48 7.64
C HIS A 161 -2.09 -10.08 7.03
N PHE A 162 -2.92 -9.89 6.00
CA PHE A 162 -3.12 -8.55 5.42
C PHE A 162 -3.66 -7.54 6.44
N ASN A 163 -4.62 -7.96 7.28
CA ASN A 163 -5.18 -7.09 8.32
C ASN A 163 -4.16 -6.75 9.42
N LEU A 164 -3.30 -7.71 9.81
CA LEU A 164 -2.18 -7.47 10.73
C LEU A 164 -1.20 -6.47 10.15
N ALA A 165 -0.86 -6.59 8.87
CA ALA A 165 0.00 -5.61 8.23
C ALA A 165 -0.58 -4.19 8.26
N CYS A 166 -1.88 -4.06 7.98
CA CYS A 166 -2.61 -2.79 8.13
C CYS A 166 -2.55 -2.26 9.58
N ALA A 167 -2.79 -3.13 10.57
CA ALA A 167 -2.79 -2.75 11.97
C ALA A 167 -1.39 -2.33 12.45
N HIS A 168 -0.35 -3.07 12.05
CA HIS A 168 1.03 -2.72 12.34
C HIS A 168 1.48 -1.45 11.64
N SER A 169 1.07 -1.21 10.40
CA SER A 169 1.37 0.03 9.67
C SER A 169 0.74 1.25 10.35
N LEU A 170 -0.51 1.16 10.79
CA LEU A 170 -1.19 2.23 11.53
C LEU A 170 -0.65 2.40 12.97
N ASN A 171 -0.02 1.36 13.51
CA ASN A 171 0.68 1.39 14.79
C ASN A 171 2.19 1.62 14.62
N GLU A 172 2.63 2.12 13.45
CA GLU A 172 4.00 2.49 13.10
C GLU A 172 5.07 1.38 13.26
N ASN A 173 4.65 0.12 13.33
CA ASN A 173 5.54 -1.04 13.43
C ASN A 173 5.93 -1.53 12.03
N VAL A 174 6.86 -0.81 11.38
CA VAL A 174 7.27 -1.03 9.98
C VAL A 174 7.68 -2.48 9.69
N GLU A 175 8.58 -3.03 10.51
CA GLU A 175 9.15 -4.37 10.31
C GLU A 175 8.07 -5.46 10.29
N LYS A 176 7.19 -5.45 11.30
CA LYS A 176 6.08 -6.42 11.42
C LYS A 176 5.05 -6.23 10.30
N ALA A 177 4.84 -4.99 9.86
CA ALA A 177 3.90 -4.70 8.79
C ALA A 177 4.40 -5.25 7.44
N PHE A 178 5.68 -5.08 7.10
CA PHE A 178 6.28 -5.74 5.93
C PHE A 178 6.29 -7.26 6.05
N TYR A 179 6.61 -7.79 7.23
CA TYR A 179 6.57 -9.24 7.48
C TYR A 179 5.20 -9.84 7.17
N HIS A 180 4.12 -9.27 7.72
CA HIS A 180 2.79 -9.80 7.48
C HIS A 180 2.26 -9.56 6.05
N LEU A 181 2.74 -8.52 5.35
CA LEU A 181 2.48 -8.38 3.91
C LEU A 181 3.16 -9.48 3.10
N ASP A 182 4.43 -9.77 3.39
CA ASP A 182 5.15 -10.88 2.77
C ASP A 182 4.42 -12.22 2.99
N GLN A 183 4.00 -12.50 4.23
CA GLN A 183 3.24 -13.71 4.55
C GLN A 183 1.88 -13.76 3.85
N ALA A 184 1.19 -12.63 3.70
CA ALA A 184 -0.05 -12.56 2.93
C ALA A 184 0.18 -12.93 1.47
N VAL A 185 1.23 -12.37 0.83
CA VAL A 185 1.58 -12.67 -0.56
C VAL A 185 2.04 -14.12 -0.71
N ALA A 186 2.87 -14.61 0.21
CA ALA A 186 3.31 -16.01 0.25
C ALA A 186 2.13 -16.99 0.37
N SER A 187 1.09 -16.60 1.09
CA SER A 187 -0.13 -17.39 1.30
C SER A 187 -1.16 -17.24 0.16
N GLY A 188 -0.87 -16.46 -0.88
CA GLY A 188 -1.70 -16.33 -2.08
C GLY A 188 -2.43 -15.00 -2.27
N PHE A 189 -2.09 -13.95 -1.50
CA PHE A 189 -2.57 -12.60 -1.77
C PHE A 189 -2.02 -12.07 -3.09
N ASN A 190 -2.90 -11.68 -4.01
CA ASN A 190 -2.54 -11.25 -5.37
C ASN A 190 -3.04 -9.84 -5.73
N ASP A 191 -3.75 -9.16 -4.83
CA ASP A 191 -4.28 -7.80 -5.06
C ASP A 191 -3.21 -6.74 -4.73
N PHE A 192 -2.15 -6.70 -5.54
CA PHE A 192 -1.04 -5.78 -5.33
C PHE A 192 -1.43 -4.31 -5.46
N GLN A 193 -2.48 -4.00 -6.24
CA GLN A 193 -3.02 -2.65 -6.33
C GLN A 193 -3.52 -2.18 -4.97
N ARG A 194 -4.17 -3.06 -4.22
CA ARG A 194 -4.60 -2.77 -2.85
C ARG A 194 -3.43 -2.48 -1.91
N ILE A 195 -2.26 -3.11 -2.05
CA ILE A 195 -1.08 -2.76 -1.24
C ILE A 195 -0.63 -1.32 -1.54
N LYS A 196 -0.67 -0.93 -2.83
CA LYS A 196 -0.23 0.38 -3.29
C LYS A 196 -1.21 1.51 -3.02
N SER A 197 -2.48 1.22 -2.78
CA SER A 197 -3.53 2.25 -2.62
C SER A 197 -4.12 2.33 -1.20
N HIS A 198 -4.18 1.22 -0.45
CA HIS A 198 -4.92 1.16 0.81
C HIS A 198 -4.39 2.13 1.86
N ASP A 199 -5.30 2.91 2.46
CA ASP A 199 -4.96 4.01 3.38
C ASP A 199 -4.17 3.54 4.60
N ALA A 200 -4.53 2.40 5.19
CA ALA A 200 -3.82 1.84 6.34
C ALA A 200 -2.33 1.54 6.07
N LEU A 201 -1.95 1.37 4.80
CA LEU A 201 -0.59 1.07 4.36
C LEU A 201 0.13 2.33 3.82
N ALA A 202 -0.46 3.52 3.96
CA ALA A 202 0.18 4.77 3.55
C ALA A 202 1.53 4.98 4.28
N TYR A 203 1.60 4.62 5.56
CA TYR A 203 2.83 4.73 6.35
C TYR A 203 3.95 3.80 5.85
N LEU A 204 3.62 2.62 5.31
CA LEU A 204 4.60 1.74 4.68
C LEU A 204 5.13 2.31 3.37
N ARG A 205 4.27 2.93 2.56
CA ARG A 205 4.63 3.47 1.23
C ARG A 205 5.65 4.61 1.27
N ILE A 206 5.80 5.28 2.41
CA ILE A 206 6.78 6.35 2.61
C ILE A 206 8.13 5.83 3.12
N GLN A 207 8.24 4.55 3.49
CA GLN A 207 9.48 3.95 3.99
C GLN A 207 10.44 3.68 2.83
N GLU A 208 11.73 3.88 3.07
CA GLU A 208 12.78 3.65 2.06
C GLU A 208 12.77 2.22 1.49
N GLN A 209 12.41 1.25 2.32
CA GLN A 209 12.38 -0.17 1.98
C GLN A 209 11.21 -0.57 1.06
N PHE A 210 10.18 0.28 0.94
CA PHE A 210 8.96 -0.07 0.21
C PHE A 210 9.20 -0.27 -1.28
N GLU A 211 10.04 0.56 -1.90
CA GLU A 211 10.33 0.45 -3.33
C GLU A 211 11.04 -0.88 -3.66
N ALA A 212 12.00 -1.29 -2.82
CA ALA A 212 12.68 -2.57 -2.94
C ALA A 212 11.71 -3.75 -2.73
N PHE A 213 10.84 -3.64 -1.73
CA PHE A 213 9.81 -4.63 -1.45
C PHE A 213 8.81 -4.79 -2.61
N GLU A 214 8.38 -3.68 -3.21
CA GLU A 214 7.51 -3.67 -4.40
C GLU A 214 8.18 -4.33 -5.61
N LYS A 215 9.45 -3.99 -5.89
CA LYS A 215 10.22 -4.59 -6.98
C LYS A 215 10.39 -6.09 -6.81
N ASN A 216 10.46 -6.57 -5.56
CA ASN A 216 10.52 -7.99 -5.24
C ASN A 216 9.13 -8.66 -5.17
N GLY A 217 8.09 -8.04 -5.75
CA GLY A 217 6.75 -8.62 -5.78
C GLY A 217 6.07 -8.69 -4.41
N PHE A 218 6.38 -7.74 -3.52
CA PHE A 218 5.91 -7.70 -2.14
C PHE A 218 6.34 -8.92 -1.32
N ARG A 219 7.58 -9.35 -1.53
CA ARG A 219 8.25 -10.42 -0.76
C ARG A 219 9.50 -9.88 -0.07
N LEU A 220 9.76 -10.34 1.16
CA LEU A 220 10.97 -9.97 1.91
C LEU A 220 12.19 -10.80 1.50
N SER A 221 11.98 -12.03 1.04
CA SER A 221 13.01 -12.88 0.45
C SER A 221 12.84 -12.93 -1.07
N PRO A 222 13.92 -13.05 -1.86
CA PRO A 222 13.79 -13.25 -3.30
C PRO A 222 13.06 -14.56 -3.55
N ALA A 223 11.84 -14.48 -4.10
CA ALA A 223 11.14 -15.68 -4.52
C ALA A 223 11.93 -16.33 -5.67
N PRO A 224 12.15 -17.66 -5.66
CA PRO A 224 12.73 -18.34 -6.82
C PRO A 224 11.85 -18.05 -8.03
N ALA A 225 12.44 -17.45 -9.05
CA ALA A 225 11.75 -16.97 -10.24
C ALA A 225 10.95 -18.10 -10.90
N ALA A 226 9.62 -18.05 -10.72
CA ALA A 226 8.69 -18.88 -11.46
C ALA A 226 7.66 -17.98 -12.17
N SER A 227 7.86 -17.88 -13.49
CA SER A 227 6.89 -17.55 -14.53
C SER A 227 6.28 -16.14 -14.58
N ALA A 228 6.94 -15.23 -15.29
CA ALA A 228 6.29 -14.32 -16.25
C ALA A 228 7.29 -13.91 -17.37
N PRO A 229 6.83 -13.68 -18.62
CA PRO A 229 7.68 -13.73 -19.82
C PRO A 229 8.54 -12.47 -20.05
N PRO A 230 9.65 -12.58 -20.80
CA PRO A 230 10.58 -11.48 -21.01
C PRO A 230 10.10 -10.57 -22.14
N SER A 231 10.31 -9.27 -22.00
CA SER A 231 10.39 -8.34 -23.13
C SER A 231 11.31 -7.17 -22.74
N PRO A 232 12.04 -6.60 -23.71
CA PRO A 232 13.48 -6.41 -23.57
C PRO A 232 13.90 -4.93 -23.60
N GLU A 233 15.08 -4.65 -23.03
CA GLU A 233 16.12 -3.69 -23.47
C GLU A 233 17.06 -3.48 -22.26
N ALA A 234 18.26 -4.10 -22.22
CA ALA A 234 19.52 -3.62 -22.83
C ALA A 234 19.80 -2.18 -22.38
N THR A 235 20.82 -1.85 -21.59
CA THR A 235 22.28 -2.05 -21.70
C THR A 235 22.85 -1.41 -20.40
N GLU A 236 23.93 -1.79 -19.71
CA GLU A 236 25.27 -2.22 -20.10
C GLU A 236 26.02 -2.68 -18.82
N LYS A 237 26.85 -3.73 -18.96
CA LYS A 237 27.91 -4.22 -18.02
C LYS A 237 29.22 -3.43 -18.31
N PRO A 238 30.39 -3.60 -17.63
CA PRO A 238 30.84 -4.76 -16.82
C PRO A 238 31.65 -4.46 -15.53
N GLY A 239 31.75 -5.45 -14.64
CA GLY A 239 32.75 -5.46 -13.56
C GLY A 239 32.49 -6.49 -12.47
N GLN A 240 32.64 -7.79 -12.78
CA GLN A 240 32.92 -8.85 -11.79
C GLN A 240 34.44 -9.13 -11.82
N PRO A 241 35.03 -9.59 -10.71
CA PRO A 241 35.10 -11.03 -10.40
C PRO A 241 34.51 -11.32 -9.01
N ALA A 242 33.56 -12.24 -8.84
CA ALA A 242 33.75 -13.68 -8.76
C ALA A 242 34.67 -14.11 -7.60
N GLU A 243 34.08 -14.38 -6.42
CA GLU A 243 34.55 -15.34 -5.41
C GLU A 243 33.29 -15.98 -4.82
N ASP A 244 32.90 -17.12 -5.37
CA ASP A 244 33.24 -18.50 -4.96
C ASP A 244 32.25 -19.00 -3.89
N ASP A 245 31.32 -19.77 -4.43
CA ASP A 245 30.18 -20.43 -3.82
C ASP A 245 30.65 -21.81 -3.35
N SER A 246 31.27 -21.86 -2.17
CA SER A 246 31.84 -23.11 -1.63
C SER A 246 31.86 -23.17 -0.09
N LEU A 247 30.83 -22.70 0.62
CA LEU A 247 30.73 -22.90 2.09
C LEU A 247 29.32 -23.22 2.62
N GLU A 248 28.39 -23.64 1.77
CA GLU A 248 27.04 -24.06 2.21
C GLU A 248 27.02 -25.44 2.95
N GLY A 249 28.18 -26.07 3.16
CA GLY A 249 28.29 -27.41 3.75
C GLY A 249 28.64 -27.49 5.25
N GLN A 250 28.99 -26.40 5.93
CA GLN A 250 29.40 -26.44 7.34
C GLN A 250 28.76 -25.28 8.14
N PRO A 251 27.57 -25.48 8.74
CA PRO A 251 26.86 -24.42 9.47
C PRO A 251 27.68 -23.84 10.63
N ASP A 252 28.61 -24.61 11.18
CA ASP A 252 29.49 -24.18 12.28
C ASP A 252 30.56 -23.17 11.83
N LEU A 253 31.07 -23.27 10.59
CA LEU A 253 32.11 -22.38 10.08
C LEU A 253 31.56 -20.99 9.76
N LEU A 254 30.35 -20.93 9.21
CA LEU A 254 29.65 -19.69 8.89
C LEU A 254 29.24 -18.92 10.16
N GLU A 255 28.86 -19.65 11.21
CA GLU A 255 28.57 -19.09 12.53
C GLU A 255 29.84 -18.56 13.22
N GLN A 256 30.95 -19.29 13.12
CA GLN A 256 32.25 -18.84 13.62
C GLN A 256 32.73 -17.56 12.92
N LEU A 257 32.53 -17.44 11.60
CA LEU A 257 32.85 -16.22 10.85
C LEU A 257 31.96 -15.03 11.24
N ARG A 258 30.66 -15.24 11.46
CA ARG A 258 29.75 -14.18 11.95
C ARG A 258 30.16 -13.67 13.33
N ARG A 259 30.47 -14.58 14.26
CA ARG A 259 30.92 -14.22 15.61
C ARG A 259 32.23 -13.44 15.58
N LEU A 260 33.13 -13.77 14.65
CA LEU A 260 34.38 -13.05 14.44
C LEU A 260 34.15 -11.62 13.92
N GLY A 261 33.17 -11.45 13.03
CA GLY A 261 32.68 -10.14 12.56
C GLY A 261 32.11 -9.29 13.69
N GLU A 262 31.27 -9.87 14.55
CA GLU A 262 30.71 -9.15 15.70
C GLU A 262 31.77 -8.69 16.71
N LEU A 263 32.82 -9.50 16.95
CA LEU A 263 33.90 -9.13 17.86
C LEU A 263 34.72 -7.95 17.34
N ARG A 264 34.92 -7.88 16.01
CA ARG A 264 35.53 -6.72 15.34
C ARG A 264 34.66 -5.48 15.45
N GLU A 265 33.36 -5.58 15.16
CA GLU A 265 32.43 -4.43 15.24
C GLU A 265 32.30 -3.89 16.67
N LYS A 266 32.39 -4.77 17.68
CA LYS A 266 32.42 -4.38 19.10
C LYS A 266 33.77 -3.80 19.54
N GLY A 267 34.76 -3.70 18.65
CA GLY A 267 36.10 -3.19 18.94
C GLY A 267 36.92 -4.10 19.87
N LEU A 268 36.52 -5.35 20.04
CA LEU A 268 37.19 -6.34 20.90
C LEU A 268 38.29 -7.11 20.15
N LEU A 269 38.41 -6.88 18.84
CA LEU A 269 39.39 -7.50 17.97
C LEU A 269 39.96 -6.44 17.02
N THR A 270 41.29 -6.38 16.91
CA THR A 270 41.95 -5.49 15.95
C THR A 270 41.85 -6.06 14.52
N GLU A 271 42.00 -5.22 13.50
CA GLU A 271 41.92 -5.64 12.09
C GLU A 271 42.97 -6.72 11.75
N GLU A 272 44.15 -6.64 12.36
CA GLU A 272 45.24 -7.60 12.19
C GLU A 272 44.89 -8.96 12.82
N GLU A 273 44.29 -8.97 14.01
CA GLU A 273 43.84 -10.20 14.67
C GLU A 273 42.65 -10.83 13.97
N PHE A 274 41.73 -10.01 13.43
CA PHE A 274 40.59 -10.44 12.63
C PHE A 274 41.05 -11.18 11.38
N THR A 275 41.99 -10.60 10.64
CA THR A 275 42.51 -11.21 9.40
C THR A 275 43.28 -12.51 9.66
N LEU A 276 44.06 -12.57 10.74
CA LEU A 276 44.77 -13.79 11.16
C LEU A 276 43.80 -14.92 11.55
N GLN A 277 42.78 -14.64 12.36
CA GLN A 277 41.84 -15.67 12.78
C GLN A 277 40.92 -16.10 11.64
N LYS A 278 40.48 -15.16 10.78
CA LYS A 278 39.71 -15.47 9.57
C LYS A 278 40.49 -16.41 8.64
N LYS A 279 41.79 -16.15 8.43
CA LYS A 279 42.66 -17.03 7.63
C LYS A 279 42.81 -18.43 8.24
N LYS A 280 42.93 -18.51 9.57
CA LYS A 280 43.03 -19.80 10.29
C LYS A 280 41.74 -20.64 10.19
N LEU A 281 40.58 -20.00 10.10
CA LEU A 281 39.28 -20.67 9.96
C LEU A 281 39.02 -21.16 8.53
N LEU A 282 39.60 -20.51 7.52
CA LEU A 282 39.36 -20.82 6.11
C LEU A 282 40.37 -21.81 5.51
N GLY A 283 41.44 -22.15 6.23
CA GLY A 283 42.46 -23.10 5.78
C GLY A 283 43.52 -22.46 4.89
#